data_AF-M5K504-F1
#
_entry.id   AF-M5K504-F1
#
_cell.length_a   1.000
_cell.length_b   1.000
_cell.length_c   1.000
_cell.angle_alpha   90.00
_cell.angle_beta   90.00
_cell.angle_gamma   90.00
#
_symmetry.space_group_name_H-M   'P 1'
#
loop_
_entity.id
_entity.type
_entity.pdbx_description
1 polymer ?
#
loop_
_entity_poly.entity_id
_entity_poly.type
_entity_poly.pdbx_seq_one_letter_code
_entity_poly.pdbx_strand_id
1 'polypeptide(L)'
;MSEEEEEHGEAPPPDQAPPQDAPEEPKQPITVSEMADLLAEEAYRRGIDARVFERQGHPLGKSELRAIEVKWACARFLDLIAPHMPEIRKLLKSQGRKKHGSGER
;
A
#
# COMPACT_ATOMS: atom_id res chain seq x y z
N MET A 1 -23.04 -53.79 -30.64
CA MET A 1 -22.90 -52.69 -31.61
C MET A 1 -24.15 -51.83 -31.44
N SER A 2 -24.22 -50.72 -30.74
CA SER A 2 -23.44 -50.06 -29.69
C SER A 2 -24.45 -49.08 -29.07
N GLU A 3 -24.31 -48.83 -27.78
CA GLU A 3 -25.07 -47.86 -26.99
C GLU A 3 -24.88 -46.43 -27.51
N GLU A 4 -25.86 -45.56 -27.27
CA GLU A 4 -25.59 -44.15 -26.92
C GLU A 4 -26.81 -43.62 -26.13
N GLU A 5 -26.62 -43.63 -24.81
CA GLU A 5 -27.41 -42.96 -23.77
C GLU A 5 -27.07 -41.45 -23.71
N GLU A 6 -27.92 -40.74 -22.99
CA GLU A 6 -27.94 -39.30 -22.66
C GLU A 6 -26.59 -38.71 -22.21
N GLU A 7 -26.31 -37.45 -22.57
CA GLU A 7 -25.57 -36.56 -21.66
C GLU A 7 -25.92 -35.08 -21.87
N HIS A 8 -26.51 -34.49 -20.83
CA HIS A 8 -26.64 -33.05 -20.65
C HIS A 8 -25.24 -32.43 -20.49
N GLY A 9 -24.74 -31.78 -21.54
CA GLY A 9 -23.55 -30.93 -21.46
C GLY A 9 -23.89 -29.53 -20.98
N GLU A 10 -24.00 -29.35 -19.67
CA GLU A 10 -24.11 -28.06 -18.98
C GLU A 10 -22.89 -27.19 -19.32
N ALA A 11 -23.13 -26.00 -19.89
CA ALA A 11 -22.06 -25.03 -20.14
C ALA A 11 -21.39 -24.64 -18.80
N PRO A 12 -20.06 -24.54 -18.72
CA PRO A 12 -19.38 -24.24 -17.46
C PRO A 12 -19.87 -22.89 -16.91
N PRO A 13 -20.11 -22.77 -15.59
CA PRO A 13 -20.65 -21.56 -15.00
C PRO A 13 -19.71 -20.38 -15.27
N PRO A 14 -20.25 -19.17 -15.54
CA PRO A 14 -19.42 -18.00 -15.78
C PRO A 14 -18.94 -17.49 -14.42
N ASP A 15 -17.85 -18.05 -13.90
CA ASP A 15 -17.25 -17.47 -12.70
C ASP A 15 -15.76 -17.76 -12.58
N GLN A 16 -14.96 -16.78 -12.97
CA GLN A 16 -13.75 -16.34 -12.28
C GLN A 16 -13.21 -15.10 -13.00
N ALA A 17 -13.97 -14.01 -12.93
CA ALA A 17 -13.29 -12.72 -12.92
C ALA A 17 -12.34 -12.73 -11.70
N PRO A 18 -11.04 -12.39 -11.83
CA PRO A 18 -10.20 -12.23 -10.66
C PRO A 18 -10.93 -11.27 -9.71
N PRO A 19 -10.94 -11.53 -8.38
CA PRO A 19 -11.60 -10.63 -7.44
C PRO A 19 -11.07 -9.23 -7.72
N GLN A 20 -11.94 -8.36 -8.24
CA GLN A 20 -11.62 -6.95 -8.33
C GLN A 20 -11.48 -6.51 -6.88
N ASP A 21 -10.24 -6.28 -6.45
CA ASP A 21 -9.92 -5.59 -5.21
C ASP A 21 -10.75 -4.30 -5.18
N ALA A 22 -11.93 -4.39 -4.57
CA ALA A 22 -12.72 -3.22 -4.27
C ALA A 22 -11.82 -2.33 -3.43
N PRO A 23 -11.63 -1.05 -3.79
CA PRO A 23 -10.85 -0.15 -2.96
C PRO A 23 -11.51 -0.12 -1.58
N GLU A 24 -10.86 -0.73 -0.58
CA GLU A 24 -11.36 -0.77 0.80
C GLU A 24 -11.70 0.66 1.22
N GLU A 25 -12.89 0.83 1.82
CA GLU A 25 -13.33 2.08 2.44
C GLU A 25 -12.20 2.68 3.29
N PRO A 26 -12.14 4.03 3.42
CA PRO A 26 -11.02 4.69 4.08
C PRO A 26 -10.89 4.17 5.51
N LYS A 27 -9.91 3.29 5.70
CA LYS A 27 -9.42 2.88 7.02
C LYS A 27 -9.22 4.17 7.81
N GLN A 28 -9.74 4.17 9.04
CA GLN A 28 -9.61 5.30 9.97
C GLN A 28 -8.18 5.88 9.90
N PRO A 29 -7.98 7.19 10.17
CA PRO A 29 -6.66 7.80 10.08
C PRO A 29 -5.63 6.97 10.83
N ILE A 30 -4.69 6.39 10.09
CA ILE A 30 -3.65 5.54 10.67
C ILE A 30 -2.56 6.39 11.32
N THR A 31 -1.88 5.79 12.28
CA THR A 31 -0.70 6.35 12.91
C THR A 31 0.49 6.37 11.94
N VAL A 32 1.50 7.18 12.25
CA VAL A 32 2.73 7.25 11.45
C VAL A 32 3.47 5.91 11.45
N SER A 33 3.44 5.17 12.57
CA SER A 33 4.02 3.84 12.68
C SER A 33 3.31 2.82 11.80
N GLU A 34 1.97 2.77 11.85
CA GLU A 34 1.20 1.89 10.97
C GLU A 34 1.45 2.21 9.48
N MET A 35 1.61 3.49 9.13
CA MET A 35 1.96 3.88 7.76
C MET A 35 3.37 3.42 7.35
N ALA A 36 4.33 3.45 8.28
CA ALA A 36 5.68 2.95 8.03
C ALA A 36 5.67 1.44 7.76
N ASP A 37 4.95 0.68 8.59
CA ASP A 37 4.80 -0.77 8.46
C ASP A 37 4.16 -1.15 7.12
N LEU A 38 3.07 -0.48 6.72
CA LEU A 38 2.40 -0.74 5.44
C LEU A 38 3.31 -0.48 4.24
N LEU A 39 4.08 0.62 4.27
CA LEU A 39 5.02 0.95 3.20
C LEU A 39 6.18 -0.06 3.14
N ALA A 40 6.68 -0.50 4.30
CA ALA A 40 7.74 -1.51 4.38
C ALA A 40 7.25 -2.86 3.84
N GLU A 41 6.05 -3.29 4.23
CA GLU A 41 5.45 -4.55 3.77
C GLU A 41 5.22 -4.52 2.25
N GLU A 42 4.67 -3.43 1.73
CA GLU A 42 4.42 -3.29 0.30
C GLU A 42 5.74 -3.27 -0.50
N ALA A 43 6.76 -2.57 0.00
CA ALA A 43 8.07 -2.53 -0.64
C ALA A 43 8.76 -3.91 -0.59
N TYR A 44 8.61 -4.66 0.50
CA TYR A 44 9.11 -6.03 0.62
C TYR A 44 8.43 -6.97 -0.39
N ARG A 45 7.09 -6.95 -0.44
CA ARG A 45 6.30 -7.77 -1.37
C ARG A 45 6.70 -7.52 -2.82
N ARG A 46 6.71 -6.25 -3.24
CA ARG A 46 7.14 -5.87 -4.60
C ARG A 46 8.60 -6.22 -4.88
N GLY A 47 9.46 -6.18 -3.86
CA GLY A 47 10.86 -6.61 -3.97
C GLY A 47 11.02 -8.12 -4.19
N ILE A 48 10.15 -8.94 -3.59
CA ILE A 48 10.08 -10.38 -3.89
C ILE A 48 9.63 -10.59 -5.33
N ASP A 49 8.53 -9.94 -5.73
CA ASP A 49 7.97 -10.06 -7.08
C ASP A 49 9.03 -9.68 -8.13
N ALA A 50 9.76 -8.59 -7.91
CA ALA A 50 10.86 -8.16 -8.78
C ALA A 50 11.91 -9.27 -9.02
N ARG A 51 12.30 -10.00 -7.97
CA ARG A 51 13.26 -11.11 -8.08
C ARG A 51 12.66 -12.31 -8.80
N VAL A 52 11.36 -12.58 -8.62
CA VAL A 52 10.66 -13.65 -9.35
C VAL A 52 10.64 -13.33 -10.84
N PHE A 53 10.27 -12.11 -11.19
CA PHE A 53 10.26 -11.60 -12.56
C PHE A 53 11.64 -11.66 -13.22
N GLU A 54 12.70 -11.28 -12.50
CA GLU A 54 14.08 -11.38 -12.98
C GLU A 54 14.48 -12.84 -13.27
N ARG A 55 14.12 -13.78 -12.38
CA ARG A 55 14.38 -15.22 -12.60
C ARG A 55 13.58 -15.81 -13.77
N GLN A 56 12.43 -15.24 -14.10
CA GLN A 56 11.61 -15.62 -15.24
C GLN A 56 12.07 -14.97 -16.55
N GLY A 57 13.14 -14.15 -16.53
CA GLY A 57 13.65 -13.47 -17.72
C GLY A 57 12.90 -12.20 -18.10
N HIS A 58 12.03 -11.70 -17.23
CA HIS A 58 11.22 -10.50 -17.42
C HIS A 58 11.55 -9.45 -16.35
N PRO A 59 12.78 -8.90 -16.32
CA PRO A 59 13.17 -7.96 -15.27
C PRO A 59 12.26 -6.73 -15.26
N LEU A 60 11.96 -6.24 -14.06
CA LEU A 60 11.22 -4.99 -13.91
C LEU A 60 12.02 -3.81 -14.49
N GLY A 61 11.29 -2.80 -14.96
CA GLY A 61 11.89 -1.56 -15.41
C GLY A 61 12.50 -0.75 -14.26
N LYS A 62 13.34 0.22 -14.63
CA LYS A 62 14.01 1.11 -13.67
C LYS A 62 13.02 1.94 -12.85
N SER A 63 11.88 2.29 -13.43
CA SER A 63 10.83 3.08 -12.76
C SER A 63 10.19 2.29 -11.61
N GLU A 64 9.90 1.02 -11.86
CA GLU A 64 9.30 0.10 -10.91
C GLU A 64 10.26 -0.21 -9.77
N LEU A 65 11.53 -0.49 -10.08
CA LEU A 65 12.57 -0.66 -9.06
C LEU A 65 12.73 0.60 -8.20
N ARG A 66 12.73 1.78 -8.84
CA ARG A 66 12.79 3.06 -8.13
C ARG A 66 11.59 3.26 -7.20
N ALA A 67 10.39 2.87 -7.63
CA ALA A 67 9.20 2.96 -6.79
C ALA A 67 9.31 2.09 -5.53
N ILE A 68 9.90 0.89 -5.63
CA ILE A 68 10.17 0.01 -4.49
C ILE A 68 11.18 0.65 -3.53
N GLU A 69 12.28 1.20 -4.05
CA GLU A 69 13.29 1.91 -3.24
C GLU A 69 12.69 3.10 -2.49
N VAL A 70 11.86 3.90 -3.16
CA VAL A 70 11.22 5.08 -2.56
C VAL A 70 10.31 4.66 -1.41
N LYS A 71 9.52 3.59 -1.57
CA LYS A 71 8.67 3.10 -0.48
C LYS A 71 9.48 2.64 0.73
N TRP A 72 10.58 1.92 0.49
CA TRP A 72 11.53 1.55 1.54
C TRP A 72 12.13 2.76 2.26
N ALA A 73 12.54 3.79 1.50
CA ALA A 73 13.08 5.02 2.06
C ALA A 73 12.04 5.79 2.88
N CYS A 74 10.79 5.86 2.39
CA CYS A 74 9.68 6.49 3.10
C CYS A 74 9.37 5.76 4.41
N ALA A 75 9.26 4.43 4.41
CA ALA A 75 9.02 3.63 5.61
C ALA A 75 10.08 3.94 6.69
N ARG A 76 11.37 3.86 6.31
CA ARG A 76 12.48 4.17 7.23
C ARG A 76 12.44 5.60 7.77
N PHE A 77 12.08 6.57 6.93
CA PHE A 77 11.94 7.95 7.36
C PHE A 77 10.80 8.11 8.38
N LEU A 78 9.67 7.44 8.15
CA LEU A 78 8.52 7.50 9.05
C LEU A 78 8.82 6.84 10.40
N ASP A 79 9.56 5.73 10.42
CA ASP A 79 10.03 5.10 11.66
C ASP A 79 10.93 6.04 12.47
N LEU A 80 11.82 6.78 11.78
CA LEU A 80 12.71 7.73 12.43
C LEU A 80 11.95 8.94 13.00
N ILE A 81 10.90 9.42 12.32
CA ILE A 81 10.14 10.60 12.78
C ILE A 81 9.05 10.24 13.79
N ALA A 82 8.54 9.00 13.80
CA ALA A 82 7.42 8.57 14.64
C ALA A 82 7.60 8.94 16.13
N PRO A 83 8.77 8.72 16.78
CA PRO A 83 8.99 9.11 18.17
C PRO A 83 8.90 10.62 18.42
N HIS A 84 9.19 11.45 17.41
CA HIS A 84 9.21 12.91 17.49
C HIS A 84 7.85 13.54 17.17
N MET A 85 6.90 12.79 16.62
CA MET A 85 5.58 13.30 16.25
C MET A 85 4.81 14.00 17.40
N PRO A 86 4.85 13.54 18.66
CA PRO A 86 4.21 14.26 19.76
C PRO A 86 4.76 15.67 19.96
N GLU A 87 6.08 15.85 19.85
CA GLU A 87 6.75 17.15 20.01
C GLU A 87 6.47 18.07 18.83
N ILE A 88 6.54 17.54 17.60
CA ILE A 88 6.18 18.27 16.38
C ILE A 88 4.74 18.78 16.49
N ARG A 89 3.79 17.95 16.94
CA ARG A 89 2.39 18.36 17.15
C ARG A 89 2.26 19.48 18.20
N LYS A 90 3.03 19.44 19.29
CA LYS A 90 3.04 20.51 20.30
C LYS A 90 3.54 21.83 19.69
N LEU A 91 4.62 21.80 18.92
CA LEU A 91 5.18 22.97 18.25
C LEU A 91 4.17 23.60 17.27
N LEU A 92 3.52 22.79 16.44
CA LEU A 92 2.51 23.26 15.48
C LEU A 92 1.32 23.93 16.18
N LYS A 93 0.83 23.35 17.29
CA LYS A 93 -0.24 23.95 18.10
C LYS A 93 0.20 25.27 18.76
N SER A 94 1.45 25.38 19.20
CA SER A 94 1.98 26.59 19.84
C SER A 94 2.15 27.76 18.85
N GLN A 95 2.45 27.46 17.58
CA GLN A 95 2.58 28.44 16.51
C GLN A 95 1.22 29.03 16.09
N GLY A 96 0.15 28.22 16.11
CA GLY A 96 -1.21 28.68 15.82
C GLY A 96 -1.75 29.70 16.83
N ARG A 97 -1.40 29.58 18.13
CA ARG A 97 -1.83 30.53 19.16
C ARG A 97 -1.17 31.90 19.05
N LYS A 98 0.06 32.00 18.52
CA LYS A 98 0.76 33.29 18.40
C LYS A 98 0.22 34.18 17.28
N LYS A 99 -0.44 33.61 16.25
CA LYS A 99 -1.05 34.40 15.16
C LYS A 99 -2.39 35.07 15.51
N HIS A 100 -3.08 34.63 16.57
CA HIS A 100 -4.36 35.21 16.99
C HIS A 100 -4.29 36.08 18.25
N GLY A 101 -3.10 36.28 18.83
CA GLY A 101 -2.91 37.05 20.07
C GLY A 101 -2.44 38.50 19.89
N SER A 102 -2.22 38.98 18.66
CA SER A 102 -1.81 40.36 18.38
C SER A 102 -3.02 41.15 17.89
N GLY A 103 -3.96 41.44 18.79
CA GLY A 103 -5.20 42.15 18.48
C GLY A 103 -5.88 42.76 19.68
N GLU A 104 -5.12 43.21 20.68
CA GLU A 104 -5.62 44.11 21.73
C GLU A 104 -4.48 45.06 22.12
N ARG A 105 -4.46 46.24 21.51
CA ARG A 105 -4.23 47.55 22.15
C ARG A 105 -4.92 48.63 21.33
#